data_AF-A0A672S3E6-F1
#
_entry.id   AF-A0A672S3E6-F1
#
_cell.length_a   1.000
_cell.length_b   1.000
_cell.length_c   1.000
_cell.angle_alpha   90.00
_cell.angle_beta   90.00
_cell.angle_gamma   90.00
#
_symmetry.space_group_name_H-M   'P 1'
#
loop_
_entity.id
_entity.type
_entity.pdbx_description
1 polymer ?
#
loop_
_entity_poly.entity_id
_entity_poly.type
_entity_poly.pdbx_seq_one_letter_code
_entity_poly.pdbx_strand_id
1 'polypeptide(L)'
;MSVFLVVLPLESLAHGLFHELGNCLGGTCVGYAVVIPTCYSSANGQPLLLPPGQAQELHSTATLNAVQRLFSHHLIQTFGCDYSTSLSLDTLQANLRSFLELCTAEGPRHDTYILYYSGHTLPSGDWTLAGGDCLRLQQILDMWKERNAGFSSRLILVLDTENSAPWVKAVRKVEKMYVAIQGAKMSPVQDAEAQEAPRLGDFTTEWVKYNCDPDSGVQWSERGRVISAIYGVSKPWSDYALHLPTGSDVAKHWKTHFPKATYPLVAMANWCCGLNLLWLCSACLRCVRRLKLSWFPPSILDTGQGIKLVRS
;
A
#
# COMPACT_ATOMS: atom_id res chain seq x y z
N MET A 1 36.87 11.50 27.05
CA MET A 1 36.03 12.72 27.02
C MET A 1 36.03 13.39 25.64
N SER A 2 37.19 13.78 25.09
CA SER A 2 37.24 14.54 23.81
C SER A 2 36.71 13.78 22.57
N VAL A 3 37.00 12.47 22.46
CA VAL A 3 36.53 11.65 21.33
C VAL A 3 35.00 11.50 21.33
N PHE A 4 34.37 11.36 22.50
CA PHE A 4 32.90 11.27 22.62
C PHE A 4 32.20 12.56 22.14
N LEU A 5 32.80 13.73 22.40
CA LEU A 5 32.28 15.02 21.97
C LEU A 5 32.37 15.25 20.46
N VAL A 6 33.24 14.52 19.75
CA VAL A 6 33.38 14.59 18.29
C VAL A 6 32.60 13.47 17.60
N VAL A 7 32.56 12.27 18.19
CA VAL A 7 31.89 11.10 17.60
C VAL A 7 30.37 11.28 17.61
N LEU A 8 29.79 11.79 18.69
CA LEU A 8 28.33 11.90 18.86
C LEU A 8 27.68 12.89 17.86
N PRO A 9 28.25 14.08 17.60
CA PRO A 9 27.76 14.97 16.54
C PRO A 9 27.97 14.42 15.13
N LEU A 10 29.07 13.69 14.88
CA LEU A 10 29.33 13.09 13.57
C LEU A 10 28.34 11.94 13.30
N GLU A 11 28.04 11.15 14.33
CA GLU A 11 27.04 10.09 14.29
C GLU A 11 25.63 10.66 14.07
N SER A 12 25.28 11.76 14.75
CA SER A 12 23.97 12.39 14.56
C SER A 12 23.82 13.02 13.16
N LEU A 13 24.89 13.61 12.61
CA LEU A 13 24.93 14.11 11.24
C LEU A 13 24.81 12.98 10.21
N ALA A 14 25.57 11.90 10.38
CA ALA A 14 25.50 10.75 9.49
C ALA A 14 24.12 10.07 9.57
N HIS A 15 23.59 9.87 10.78
CA HIS A 15 22.26 9.32 10.99
C HIS A 15 21.17 10.21 10.38
N GLY A 16 21.27 11.53 10.57
CA GLY A 16 20.37 12.51 9.94
C GLY A 16 20.45 12.48 8.42
N LEU A 17 21.65 12.46 7.86
CA LEU A 17 21.88 12.36 6.41
C LEU A 17 21.33 11.06 5.84
N PHE A 18 21.58 9.90 6.46
CA PHE A 18 21.03 8.62 6.02
C PHE A 18 19.52 8.54 6.20
N HIS A 19 18.96 9.17 7.23
CA HIS A 19 17.53 9.26 7.43
C HIS A 19 16.88 10.14 6.35
N GLU A 20 17.49 11.28 6.00
CA GLU A 20 17.02 12.13 4.90
C GLU A 20 17.20 11.47 3.54
N LEU A 21 18.36 10.86 3.26
CA LEU A 21 18.58 10.08 2.04
C LEU A 21 17.59 8.92 1.93
N GLY A 22 17.33 8.19 3.03
CA GLY A 22 16.32 7.14 3.07
C GLY A 22 14.90 7.65 2.81
N ASN A 23 14.56 8.83 3.33
CA ASN A 23 13.28 9.47 3.06
C ASN A 23 13.18 10.02 1.62
N CYS A 24 14.29 10.47 1.04
CA CYS A 24 14.34 11.02 -0.32
C CYS A 24 14.41 9.94 -1.41
N LEU A 25 15.08 8.82 -1.14
CA LEU A 25 15.26 7.74 -2.11
C LEU A 25 14.01 6.86 -2.26
N GLY A 26 13.13 6.84 -1.24
CA GLY A 26 11.92 6.03 -1.25
C GLY A 26 12.20 4.52 -1.28
N GLY A 27 11.27 3.73 -0.75
CA GLY A 27 11.35 2.28 -0.87
C GLY A 27 11.03 1.80 -2.27
N THR A 28 11.55 0.63 -2.66
CA THR A 28 11.13 -0.04 -3.89
C THR A 28 9.65 -0.45 -3.81
N CYS A 29 8.90 -0.25 -4.89
CA CYS A 29 7.46 -0.53 -4.93
C CYS A 29 7.08 -1.37 -6.15
N VAL A 30 6.21 -2.35 -5.94
CA VAL A 30 5.56 -3.09 -7.02
C VAL A 30 4.04 -3.03 -6.90
N GLY A 31 3.36 -2.81 -8.02
CA GLY A 31 1.91 -2.70 -8.13
C GLY A 31 1.32 -3.81 -9.00
N TYR A 32 0.22 -4.40 -8.54
CA TYR A 32 -0.63 -5.29 -9.33
C TYR A 32 -2.07 -4.77 -9.28
N ALA A 33 -2.69 -4.59 -10.44
CA ALA A 33 -4.05 -4.10 -10.56
C ALA A 33 -4.95 -5.19 -11.14
N VAL A 34 -6.08 -5.43 -10.49
CA VAL A 34 -7.11 -6.36 -10.94
C VAL A 34 -8.42 -5.59 -11.10
N VAL A 35 -8.90 -5.50 -12.33
CA VAL A 35 -10.16 -4.82 -12.68
C VAL A 35 -11.10 -5.84 -13.31
N ILE A 36 -12.17 -6.15 -12.60
CA ILE A 36 -13.26 -6.99 -13.11
C ILE A 36 -14.40 -6.06 -13.54
N PRO A 37 -14.60 -5.84 -14.85
CA PRO A 37 -15.69 -5.00 -15.33
C PRO A 37 -17.03 -5.62 -14.90
N THR A 38 -17.87 -4.80 -14.28
CA THR A 38 -19.16 -5.26 -13.76
C THR A 38 -20.21 -5.30 -14.86
N CYS A 39 -20.56 -6.49 -15.34
CA CYS A 39 -21.89 -6.68 -15.93
C CYS A 39 -22.90 -6.65 -14.77
N TYR A 40 -23.99 -5.88 -14.87
CA TYR A 40 -25.05 -5.90 -13.87
C TYR A 40 -25.49 -7.36 -13.65
N SER A 41 -25.08 -7.92 -12.52
CA SER A 41 -25.59 -9.20 -12.04
C SER A 41 -26.85 -8.87 -11.28
N SER A 42 -27.98 -9.49 -11.62
CA SER A 42 -29.20 -9.27 -10.84
C SER A 42 -28.94 -9.67 -9.37
N ALA A 43 -29.78 -9.21 -8.44
CA ALA A 43 -29.69 -9.55 -7.00
C ALA A 43 -29.63 -11.07 -6.71
N ASN A 44 -29.87 -11.93 -7.71
CA ASN A 44 -29.81 -13.38 -7.66
C ASN A 44 -28.57 -14.00 -8.34
N GLY A 45 -27.55 -13.22 -8.70
CA GLY A 45 -26.27 -13.73 -9.22
C GLY A 45 -26.33 -14.27 -10.67
N GLN A 46 -27.37 -13.94 -11.44
CA GLN A 46 -27.41 -14.25 -12.87
C GLN A 46 -26.84 -13.10 -13.70
N PRO A 47 -25.94 -13.39 -14.67
CA PRO A 47 -25.39 -12.38 -15.56
C PRO A 47 -26.49 -11.88 -16.51
N LEU A 48 -26.87 -10.60 -16.39
CA LEU A 48 -27.78 -9.96 -17.32
C LEU A 48 -26.95 -9.39 -18.49
N LEU A 49 -27.23 -9.86 -19.71
CA LEU A 49 -26.65 -9.29 -20.93
C LEU A 49 -27.16 -7.84 -21.09
N LEU A 50 -26.22 -6.89 -21.10
CA LEU A 50 -26.54 -5.50 -21.38
C LEU A 50 -26.81 -5.30 -22.88
N PRO A 51 -27.70 -4.35 -23.26
CA PRO A 51 -27.84 -3.91 -24.64
C PRO A 51 -26.49 -3.39 -25.18
N PRO A 52 -26.19 -3.57 -26.48
CA PRO A 52 -24.94 -3.09 -27.06
C PRO A 52 -24.93 -1.56 -27.09
N GLY A 53 -24.29 -0.94 -26.09
CA GLY A 53 -24.12 0.50 -26.03
C GLY A 53 -23.85 1.06 -24.63
N GLN A 54 -22.58 1.42 -24.38
CA GLN A 54 -22.19 2.68 -23.76
C GLN A 54 -22.40 2.87 -22.24
N ALA A 55 -21.39 2.50 -21.44
CA ALA A 55 -20.80 3.33 -20.36
C ALA A 55 -19.81 2.49 -19.52
N GLN A 56 -20.20 1.29 -19.09
CA GLN A 56 -19.47 0.54 -18.05
C GLN A 56 -18.06 0.06 -18.49
N GLU A 57 -17.91 -0.40 -19.74
CA GLU A 57 -16.59 -0.80 -20.28
C GLU A 57 -15.64 0.41 -20.41
N LEU A 58 -16.17 1.58 -20.80
CA LEU A 58 -15.41 2.82 -20.87
C LEU A 58 -14.95 3.28 -19.47
N HIS A 59 -15.79 3.12 -18.45
CA HIS A 59 -15.40 3.44 -17.08
C HIS A 59 -14.36 2.46 -16.53
N SER A 60 -14.51 1.16 -16.77
CA SER A 60 -13.57 0.15 -16.28
C SER A 60 -12.19 0.24 -16.97
N THR A 61 -12.14 0.72 -18.21
CA THR A 61 -10.88 1.06 -18.89
C THR A 61 -10.30 2.38 -18.39
N ALA A 62 -11.14 3.38 -18.07
CA ALA A 62 -10.70 4.63 -17.46
C ALA A 62 -10.08 4.42 -16.07
N THR A 63 -10.64 3.52 -15.25
CA THR A 63 -10.06 3.18 -13.93
C THR A 63 -8.70 2.51 -14.07
N LEU A 64 -8.57 1.56 -15.00
CA LEU A 64 -7.30 0.92 -15.29
C LEU A 64 -6.24 1.95 -15.72
N ASN A 65 -6.59 2.86 -16.64
CA ASN A 65 -5.70 3.95 -17.05
C ASN A 65 -5.32 4.88 -15.89
N ALA A 66 -6.26 5.19 -14.99
CA ALA A 66 -5.99 6.00 -13.80
C ALA A 66 -4.99 5.31 -12.87
N VAL A 67 -5.14 4.00 -12.63
CA VAL A 67 -4.21 3.23 -11.79
C VAL A 67 -2.83 3.12 -12.44
N GLN A 68 -2.77 2.91 -13.76
CA GLN A 68 -1.49 2.92 -14.48
C GLN A 68 -0.79 4.28 -14.42
N ARG A 69 -1.57 5.37 -14.50
CA ARG A 69 -1.05 6.73 -14.29
C ARG A 69 -0.49 6.91 -12.88
N LEU A 70 -1.18 6.43 -11.86
CA LEU A 70 -0.69 6.45 -10.49
C LEU A 70 0.62 5.68 -10.36
N PHE A 71 0.68 4.45 -10.89
CA PHE A 71 1.89 3.63 -10.84
C PHE A 71 3.07 4.33 -11.52
N SER A 72 2.84 4.93 -12.68
CA SER A 72 3.86 5.69 -13.41
C SER A 72 4.31 6.93 -12.63
N HIS A 73 3.38 7.68 -12.04
CA HIS A 73 3.66 8.91 -11.29
C HIS A 73 4.50 8.66 -10.04
N HIS A 74 4.25 7.56 -9.32
CA HIS A 74 4.98 7.19 -8.11
C HIS A 74 6.13 6.20 -8.36
N LEU A 75 6.53 6.00 -9.63
CA LEU A 75 7.62 5.10 -10.03
C LEU A 75 7.44 3.66 -9.50
N ILE A 76 6.20 3.19 -9.46
CA ILE A 76 5.84 1.84 -9.03
C ILE A 76 6.08 0.87 -10.18
N GLN A 77 6.86 -0.17 -9.93
CA GLN A 77 7.05 -1.24 -10.89
C GLN A 77 5.72 -1.97 -11.11
N THR A 78 5.23 -2.01 -12.35
CA THR A 78 3.98 -2.70 -12.65
C THR A 78 4.25 -4.19 -12.86
N PHE A 79 3.68 -5.05 -12.01
CA PHE A 79 3.66 -6.50 -12.22
C PHE A 79 2.67 -6.87 -13.33
N GLY A 80 1.48 -6.29 -13.30
CA GLY A 80 0.42 -6.53 -14.28
C GLY A 80 -0.82 -5.69 -14.03
N CYS A 81 -1.68 -5.61 -15.04
CA CYS A 81 -3.01 -5.01 -14.96
C CYS A 81 -4.00 -5.98 -15.60
N ASP A 82 -4.60 -6.83 -14.79
CA ASP A 82 -5.55 -7.84 -15.25
C ASP A 82 -6.91 -7.19 -15.46
N TYR A 83 -7.41 -7.25 -16.69
CA TYR A 83 -8.75 -6.82 -17.08
C TYR A 83 -9.48 -8.00 -17.69
N SER A 84 -10.40 -8.62 -16.94
CA SER A 84 -11.14 -9.78 -17.42
C SER A 84 -12.51 -9.90 -16.77
N THR A 85 -13.52 -10.18 -17.60
CA THR A 85 -14.89 -10.49 -17.19
C THR A 85 -15.02 -11.90 -16.61
N SER A 86 -14.08 -12.81 -16.93
CA SER A 86 -14.17 -14.24 -16.63
C SER A 86 -12.95 -14.76 -15.86
N LEU A 87 -12.43 -13.97 -14.92
CA LEU A 87 -11.27 -14.37 -14.13
C LEU A 87 -11.67 -15.47 -13.14
N SER A 88 -11.06 -16.66 -13.25
CA SER A 88 -11.29 -17.75 -12.30
C SER A 88 -10.41 -17.60 -11.06
N LEU A 89 -10.85 -18.20 -9.95
CA LEU A 89 -10.15 -18.16 -8.67
C LEU A 89 -8.72 -18.71 -8.76
N ASP A 90 -8.53 -19.81 -9.48
CA ASP A 90 -7.23 -20.47 -9.61
C ASP A 90 -6.20 -19.58 -10.33
N THR A 91 -6.60 -18.96 -11.44
CA THR A 91 -5.73 -18.00 -12.15
C THR A 91 -5.40 -16.79 -11.29
N LEU A 92 -6.38 -16.21 -10.60
CA LEU A 92 -6.13 -15.06 -9.74
C LEU A 92 -5.19 -15.42 -8.58
N GLN A 93 -5.39 -16.57 -7.94
CA GLN A 93 -4.50 -17.03 -6.87
C GLN A 93 -3.08 -17.32 -7.38
N ALA A 94 -2.93 -17.90 -8.57
CA ALA A 94 -1.61 -18.11 -9.18
C ALA A 94 -0.90 -16.76 -9.44
N ASN A 95 -1.58 -15.81 -10.08
CA ASN A 95 -1.04 -14.47 -10.34
C ASN A 95 -0.68 -13.75 -9.05
N LEU A 96 -1.53 -13.85 -8.02
CA LEU A 96 -1.25 -13.28 -6.70
C LEU A 96 -0.01 -13.91 -6.06
N ARG A 97 0.16 -15.24 -6.11
CA ARG A 97 1.37 -15.88 -5.58
C ARG A 97 2.62 -15.38 -6.28
N SER A 98 2.61 -15.31 -7.62
CA SER A 98 3.74 -14.79 -8.39
C SER A 98 4.04 -13.32 -8.08
N PHE A 99 3.01 -12.48 -7.95
CA PHE A 99 3.15 -11.08 -7.54
C PHE A 99 3.78 -10.97 -6.15
N LEU A 100 3.28 -11.74 -5.18
CA LEU A 100 3.79 -11.75 -3.80
C LEU A 100 5.16 -12.44 -3.66
N GLU A 101 5.73 -13.01 -4.72
CA GLU A 101 7.09 -13.56 -4.76
C GLU A 101 8.08 -12.64 -5.47
N LEU A 102 7.60 -11.61 -6.17
CA LEU A 102 8.43 -10.76 -7.02
C LEU A 102 9.53 -10.05 -6.21
N CYS A 103 10.77 -10.12 -6.71
CA CYS A 103 11.92 -9.42 -6.14
C CYS A 103 12.47 -8.40 -7.14
N THR A 104 13.23 -7.43 -6.64
CA THR A 104 13.99 -6.50 -7.48
C THR A 104 15.05 -7.24 -8.29
N ALA A 105 15.51 -6.64 -9.40
CA ALA A 105 16.53 -7.24 -10.27
C ALA A 105 17.85 -7.55 -9.54
N GLU A 106 18.17 -6.79 -8.49
CA GLU A 106 19.39 -6.92 -7.68
C GLU A 106 19.25 -7.96 -6.55
N GLY A 107 18.10 -8.64 -6.44
CA GLY A 107 17.87 -9.73 -5.49
C GLY A 107 17.01 -9.45 -4.26
N PRO A 108 16.96 -8.25 -3.63
CA PRO A 108 16.07 -8.04 -2.49
C PRO A 108 14.60 -7.94 -2.91
N ARG A 109 13.70 -8.32 -2.00
CA ARG A 109 12.26 -8.11 -2.16
C ARG A 109 11.93 -6.62 -2.23
N HIS A 110 10.80 -6.28 -2.83
CA HIS A 110 10.30 -4.93 -2.80
C HIS A 110 9.93 -4.51 -1.38
N ASP A 111 10.16 -3.25 -1.02
CA ASP A 111 9.76 -2.71 0.27
C ASP A 111 8.24 -2.69 0.43
N THR A 112 7.53 -2.39 -0.65
CA THR A 112 6.06 -2.24 -0.69
C THR A 112 5.44 -2.98 -1.86
N TYR A 113 4.36 -3.71 -1.58
CA TYR A 113 3.50 -4.34 -2.57
C TYR A 113 2.14 -3.66 -2.53
N ILE A 114 1.66 -3.18 -3.67
CA ILE A 114 0.35 -2.55 -3.80
C ILE A 114 -0.53 -3.45 -4.66
N LEU A 115 -1.62 -3.95 -4.08
CA LEU A 115 -2.64 -4.69 -4.79
C LEU A 115 -3.89 -3.83 -4.91
N TYR A 116 -4.21 -3.43 -6.13
CA TYR A 116 -5.42 -2.72 -6.45
C TYR A 116 -6.50 -3.69 -6.94
N TYR A 117 -7.71 -3.56 -6.42
CA TYR A 117 -8.87 -4.32 -6.88
C TYR A 117 -10.08 -3.41 -7.09
N SER A 118 -10.70 -3.57 -8.25
CA SER A 118 -11.99 -2.97 -8.59
C SER A 118 -12.89 -4.06 -9.16
N GLY A 119 -14.04 -4.26 -8.54
CA GLY A 119 -14.96 -5.32 -8.93
C GLY A 119 -16.07 -5.52 -7.92
N HIS A 120 -16.89 -6.53 -8.18
CA HIS A 120 -18.05 -6.83 -7.34
C HIS A 120 -17.65 -7.61 -6.08
N THR A 121 -18.31 -7.30 -4.97
CA THR A 121 -17.98 -7.84 -3.65
C THR A 121 -19.22 -8.23 -2.91
N LEU A 122 -19.16 -9.37 -2.20
CA LEU A 122 -20.21 -9.79 -1.27
C LEU A 122 -20.34 -8.78 -0.10
N PRO A 123 -21.44 -8.80 0.65
CA PRO A 123 -21.58 -8.00 1.88
C PRO A 123 -20.49 -8.26 2.94
N SER A 124 -19.81 -9.41 2.87
CA SER A 124 -18.63 -9.73 3.69
C SER A 124 -17.37 -8.98 3.25
N GLY A 125 -17.38 -8.36 2.07
CA GLY A 125 -16.24 -7.76 1.38
C GLY A 125 -15.45 -8.73 0.50
N ASP A 126 -15.83 -10.01 0.48
CA ASP A 126 -15.15 -11.02 -0.34
C ASP A 126 -15.35 -10.74 -1.83
N TRP A 127 -14.29 -10.91 -2.62
CA TRP A 127 -14.30 -10.62 -4.05
C TRP A 127 -15.03 -11.72 -4.78
N THR A 128 -16.05 -11.37 -5.57
CA THR A 128 -16.77 -12.36 -6.37
C THR A 128 -16.09 -12.52 -7.72
N LEU A 129 -15.81 -13.77 -8.08
CA LEU A 129 -15.13 -14.13 -9.31
C LEU A 129 -16.08 -14.91 -10.24
N ALA A 130 -15.61 -15.19 -11.45
CA ALA A 130 -16.36 -16.00 -12.39
C ALA A 130 -16.60 -17.41 -11.82
N GLY A 131 -17.81 -17.95 -12.02
CA GLY A 131 -18.18 -19.28 -11.52
C GLY A 131 -18.76 -19.29 -10.10
N GLY A 132 -18.96 -18.14 -9.46
CA GLY A 132 -19.52 -18.05 -8.10
C GLY A 132 -18.48 -18.26 -6.98
N ASP A 133 -17.22 -18.47 -7.36
CA ASP A 133 -16.11 -18.53 -6.42
C ASP A 133 -15.83 -17.15 -5.81
N CYS A 134 -15.27 -17.16 -4.60
CA CYS A 134 -14.95 -15.94 -3.87
C CYS A 134 -13.53 -15.97 -3.31
N LEU A 135 -12.81 -14.85 -3.44
CA LEU A 135 -11.52 -14.66 -2.78
C LEU A 135 -11.71 -13.90 -1.47
N ARG A 136 -11.29 -14.51 -0.37
CA ARG A 136 -11.39 -13.95 0.98
C ARG A 136 -10.11 -13.22 1.37
N LEU A 137 -10.25 -12.20 2.22
CA LEU A 137 -9.09 -11.47 2.78
C LEU A 137 -8.08 -12.42 3.43
N GLN A 138 -8.56 -13.42 4.18
CA GLN A 138 -7.68 -14.36 4.89
C GLN A 138 -6.78 -15.15 3.92
N GLN A 139 -7.27 -15.51 2.74
CA GLN A 139 -6.45 -16.22 1.74
C GLN A 139 -5.28 -15.34 1.25
N ILE A 140 -5.53 -14.04 1.01
CA ILE A 140 -4.49 -13.09 0.64
C ILE A 140 -3.47 -12.93 1.78
N LEU A 141 -3.95 -12.80 3.02
CA LEU A 141 -3.09 -12.66 4.19
C LEU A 141 -2.24 -13.91 4.45
N ASP A 142 -2.78 -15.11 4.25
CA ASP A 142 -2.05 -16.35 4.42
C ASP A 142 -0.96 -16.49 3.35
N MET A 143 -1.28 -16.23 2.07
CA MET A 143 -0.27 -16.18 1.00
C MET A 143 0.82 -15.13 1.31
N TRP A 144 0.41 -13.95 1.79
CA TRP A 144 1.37 -12.91 2.16
C TRP A 144 2.26 -13.33 3.33
N LYS A 145 1.69 -13.93 4.37
CA LYS A 145 2.42 -14.40 5.54
C LYS A 145 3.43 -15.48 5.17
N GLU A 146 3.06 -16.41 4.29
CA GLU A 146 3.93 -17.46 3.80
C GLU A 146 5.10 -16.90 3.00
N ARG A 147 4.84 -15.93 2.10
CA ARG A 147 5.89 -15.38 1.21
C ARG A 147 6.75 -14.31 1.86
N ASN A 148 6.20 -13.56 2.79
CA ASN A 148 6.91 -12.51 3.52
C ASN A 148 7.53 -13.03 4.83
N ALA A 149 7.53 -14.35 5.07
CA ALA A 149 8.17 -14.95 6.24
C ALA A 149 9.68 -14.64 6.22
N GLY A 150 10.16 -13.90 7.24
CA GLY A 150 11.57 -13.50 7.36
C GLY A 150 11.93 -12.20 6.65
N PHE A 151 10.97 -11.56 5.96
CA PHE A 151 11.16 -10.27 5.32
C PHE A 151 10.35 -9.18 6.04
N SER A 152 10.78 -7.93 5.90
CA SER A 152 10.10 -6.78 6.51
C SER A 152 9.19 -6.02 5.55
N SER A 153 8.91 -6.55 4.36
CA SER A 153 8.07 -5.89 3.34
C SER A 153 6.65 -5.63 3.85
N ARG A 154 5.97 -4.66 3.23
CA ARG A 154 4.57 -4.33 3.54
C ARG A 154 3.65 -4.53 2.35
N LEU A 155 2.37 -4.79 2.65
CA LEU A 155 1.31 -4.96 1.67
C LEU A 155 0.26 -3.87 1.84
N ILE A 156 -0.13 -3.22 0.75
CA ILE A 156 -1.20 -2.23 0.72
C ILE A 156 -2.26 -2.73 -0.25
N LEU A 157 -3.49 -2.89 0.23
CA LEU A 157 -4.65 -3.22 -0.58
C LEU A 157 -5.42 -1.94 -0.87
N VAL A 158 -5.70 -1.63 -2.12
CA VAL A 158 -6.56 -0.51 -2.52
C VAL A 158 -7.81 -1.08 -3.16
N LEU A 159 -8.96 -0.81 -2.55
CA LEU A 159 -10.24 -1.41 -2.91
C LEU A 159 -11.20 -0.33 -3.40
N ASP A 160 -11.50 -0.35 -4.69
CA ASP A 160 -12.64 0.36 -5.26
C ASP A 160 -13.81 -0.61 -5.40
N THR A 161 -14.48 -0.84 -4.27
CA THR A 161 -15.58 -1.81 -4.15
C THR A 161 -16.71 -1.25 -3.30
N GLU A 162 -17.93 -1.73 -3.53
CA GLU A 162 -19.11 -1.33 -2.76
C GLU A 162 -18.96 -1.72 -1.27
N ASN A 163 -18.40 -2.92 -1.00
CA ASN A 163 -18.33 -3.49 0.35
C ASN A 163 -16.88 -3.59 0.86
N SER A 164 -16.11 -2.50 0.85
CA SER A 164 -14.73 -2.49 1.35
C SER A 164 -14.59 -2.43 2.89
N ALA A 165 -15.63 -1.94 3.58
CA ALA A 165 -15.60 -1.66 5.02
C ALA A 165 -15.32 -2.87 5.94
N PRO A 166 -15.84 -4.09 5.68
CA PRO A 166 -15.52 -5.27 6.48
C PRO A 166 -14.02 -5.60 6.47
N TRP A 167 -13.38 -5.53 5.30
CA TRP A 167 -11.93 -5.78 5.16
C TRP A 167 -11.11 -4.71 5.87
N VAL A 168 -11.48 -3.43 5.72
CA VAL A 168 -10.87 -2.30 6.44
C VAL A 168 -10.95 -2.45 7.98
N LYS A 169 -12.02 -3.05 8.49
CA LYS A 169 -12.14 -3.37 9.93
C LYS A 169 -11.32 -4.60 10.32
N ALA A 170 -11.29 -5.62 9.46
CA ALA A 170 -10.58 -6.88 9.71
C ALA A 170 -9.06 -6.67 9.77
N VAL A 171 -8.48 -5.83 8.91
CA VAL A 171 -7.02 -5.60 8.88
C VAL A 171 -6.48 -5.04 10.21
N ARG A 172 -7.29 -4.30 10.97
CA ARG A 172 -6.90 -3.76 12.29
C ARG A 172 -6.60 -4.84 13.33
N LYS A 173 -7.13 -6.05 13.12
CA LYS A 173 -6.89 -7.22 13.97
C LYS A 173 -5.66 -8.01 13.54
N VAL A 174 -5.10 -7.74 12.37
CA VAL A 174 -3.94 -8.45 11.83
C VAL A 174 -2.70 -8.13 12.67
N GLU A 175 -2.01 -9.19 13.07
CA GLU A 175 -0.79 -9.13 13.87
C GLU A 175 0.41 -9.58 13.04
N LYS A 176 1.61 -9.14 13.45
CA LYS A 176 2.92 -9.58 12.91
C LYS A 176 3.20 -9.24 11.44
N MET A 177 2.25 -8.69 10.70
CA MET A 177 2.41 -8.28 9.29
C MET A 177 2.13 -6.80 9.12
N TYR A 178 2.88 -6.12 8.25
CA TYR A 178 2.62 -4.73 7.86
C TYR A 178 1.63 -4.73 6.70
N VAL A 179 0.35 -4.53 7.01
CA VAL A 179 -0.73 -4.52 6.01
C VAL A 179 -1.60 -3.30 6.20
N ALA A 180 -1.93 -2.61 5.11
CA ALA A 180 -2.91 -1.55 5.08
C ALA A 180 -3.98 -1.83 4.02
N ILE A 181 -5.18 -1.33 4.26
CA ILE A 181 -6.30 -1.39 3.32
C ILE A 181 -6.87 0.01 3.19
N GLN A 182 -6.86 0.54 1.97
CA GLN A 182 -7.65 1.68 1.54
C GLN A 182 -8.94 1.17 0.90
N GLY A 183 -10.07 1.72 1.30
CA GLY A 183 -11.36 1.43 0.72
C GLY A 183 -12.20 2.68 0.54
N ALA A 184 -13.33 2.50 -0.13
CA ALA A 184 -14.36 3.50 -0.31
C ALA A 184 -15.67 3.08 0.35
N LYS A 185 -16.46 4.05 0.79
CA LYS A 185 -17.86 3.88 1.14
C LYS A 185 -18.68 4.84 0.30
N MET A 186 -19.54 4.25 -0.53
CA MET A 186 -20.47 4.95 -1.40
C MET A 186 -21.81 5.12 -0.65
N SER A 187 -22.23 6.36 -0.44
CA SER A 187 -23.55 6.62 0.15
C SER A 187 -24.62 6.62 -0.95
N PRO A 188 -25.77 5.98 -0.74
CA PRO A 188 -26.89 6.13 -1.66
C PRO A 188 -27.34 7.60 -1.64
N VAL A 189 -27.50 8.17 -2.83
CA VAL A 189 -27.96 9.55 -3.01
C VAL A 189 -29.39 9.66 -2.45
N GLN A 190 -29.61 10.53 -1.45
CA GLN A 190 -30.93 10.75 -0.85
C GLN A 190 -31.80 11.72 -1.68
N ASP A 191 -31.19 12.55 -2.54
CA ASP A 191 -31.88 13.52 -3.39
C ASP A 191 -31.91 13.05 -4.85
N ALA A 192 -33.04 12.47 -5.25
CA ALA A 192 -33.24 11.75 -6.52
C ALA A 192 -33.28 12.62 -7.79
N GLU A 193 -33.03 13.93 -7.73
CA GLU A 193 -33.28 14.84 -8.87
C GLU A 193 -32.04 15.50 -9.49
N ALA A 194 -30.82 15.38 -8.93
CA ALA A 194 -29.66 16.12 -9.48
C ALA A 194 -28.28 15.43 -9.45
N GLN A 195 -28.07 14.34 -8.70
CA GLN A 195 -26.76 13.70 -8.59
C GLN A 195 -26.80 12.24 -9.08
N GLU A 196 -25.92 11.91 -10.03
CA GLU A 196 -25.73 10.52 -10.44
C GLU A 196 -25.26 9.67 -9.25
N ALA A 197 -25.81 8.47 -9.12
CA ALA A 197 -25.39 7.53 -8.10
C ALA A 197 -23.89 7.19 -8.26
N PRO A 198 -23.13 7.07 -7.15
CA PRO A 198 -21.71 6.75 -7.21
C PRO A 198 -21.50 5.39 -7.86
N ARG A 199 -20.51 5.31 -8.75
CA ARG A 199 -20.16 4.09 -9.49
C ARG A 199 -18.77 3.61 -9.09
N LEU A 200 -18.51 2.33 -9.33
CA LEU A 200 -17.16 1.78 -9.23
C LEU A 200 -16.24 2.53 -10.19
N GLY A 201 -15.11 3.02 -9.66
CA GLY A 201 -14.16 3.82 -10.41
C GLY A 201 -14.14 5.30 -10.06
N ASP A 202 -15.23 5.83 -9.51
CA ASP A 202 -15.29 7.24 -9.11
C ASP A 202 -14.34 7.51 -7.93
N PHE A 203 -14.29 6.58 -6.96
CA PHE A 203 -13.31 6.62 -5.88
C PHE A 203 -11.89 6.62 -6.42
N THR A 204 -11.57 5.70 -7.34
CA THR A 204 -10.23 5.61 -7.94
C THR A 204 -9.85 6.88 -8.67
N THR A 205 -10.77 7.48 -9.41
CA THR A 205 -10.53 8.72 -10.13
C THR A 205 -10.17 9.86 -9.18
N GLU A 206 -10.96 10.06 -8.11
CA GLU A 206 -10.68 11.08 -7.09
C GLU A 206 -9.39 10.78 -6.31
N TRP A 207 -9.17 9.52 -5.93
CA TRP A 207 -8.01 9.09 -5.16
C TRP A 207 -6.71 9.21 -5.95
N VAL A 208 -6.70 8.83 -7.22
CA VAL A 208 -5.54 9.02 -8.11
C VAL A 208 -5.29 10.51 -8.31
N LYS A 209 -6.33 11.32 -8.55
CA LYS A 209 -6.17 12.77 -8.68
C LYS A 209 -5.55 13.39 -7.43
N TYR A 210 -6.01 12.99 -6.24
CA TYR A 210 -5.46 13.47 -4.96
C TYR A 210 -3.98 13.09 -4.75
N ASN A 211 -3.56 11.90 -5.18
CA ASN A 211 -2.19 11.43 -4.99
C ASN A 211 -1.22 11.93 -6.08
N CYS A 212 -1.70 12.15 -7.30
CA CYS A 212 -0.87 12.62 -8.41
C CYS A 212 -0.82 14.15 -8.53
N ASP A 213 -1.82 14.86 -8.04
CA ASP A 213 -1.93 16.31 -8.22
C ASP A 213 -2.10 17.01 -6.85
N PRO A 214 -1.06 17.71 -6.38
CA PRO A 214 -1.11 18.44 -5.11
C PRO A 214 -2.12 19.60 -5.11
N ASP A 215 -2.47 20.11 -6.30
CA ASP A 215 -3.41 21.24 -6.50
C ASP A 215 -4.82 20.77 -6.89
N SER A 216 -5.08 19.46 -6.81
CA SER A 216 -6.33 18.82 -7.26
C SER A 216 -7.62 19.35 -6.62
N GLY A 217 -7.51 20.09 -5.51
CA GLY A 217 -8.61 20.66 -4.73
C GLY A 217 -9.45 19.62 -3.97
N VAL A 218 -9.07 18.35 -4.02
CA VAL A 218 -9.84 17.25 -3.40
C VAL A 218 -9.63 17.25 -1.89
N GLN A 219 -10.70 17.54 -1.13
CA GLN A 219 -10.68 17.52 0.33
C GLN A 219 -11.50 16.37 0.90
N TRP A 220 -10.84 15.28 1.27
CA TRP A 220 -11.48 14.09 1.82
C TRP A 220 -12.24 14.33 3.14
N SER A 221 -11.95 15.40 3.87
CA SER A 221 -12.60 15.78 5.13
C SER A 221 -13.92 16.53 5.00
N GLU A 222 -14.33 16.89 3.77
CA GLU A 222 -15.60 17.58 3.54
C GLU A 222 -16.81 16.72 3.90
N ARG A 223 -17.78 17.31 4.59
CA ARG A 223 -19.02 16.62 4.99
C ARG A 223 -20.00 16.59 3.81
N GLY A 224 -20.69 15.46 3.63
CA GLY A 224 -21.73 15.31 2.61
C GLY A 224 -21.22 14.82 1.24
N ARG A 225 -19.96 14.37 1.14
CA ARG A 225 -19.45 13.72 -0.08
C ARG A 225 -20.23 12.43 -0.35
N VAL A 226 -20.57 12.23 -1.62
CA VAL A 226 -21.21 10.99 -2.12
C VAL A 226 -20.27 9.78 -1.95
N ILE A 227 -18.97 10.02 -2.06
CA ILE A 227 -17.91 9.04 -1.89
C ILE A 227 -17.07 9.44 -0.70
N SER A 228 -16.98 8.55 0.27
CA SER A 228 -16.15 8.71 1.46
C SER A 228 -15.02 7.70 1.45
N ALA A 229 -13.82 8.14 1.81
CA ALA A 229 -12.67 7.27 1.89
C ALA A 229 -12.55 6.69 3.31
N ILE A 230 -12.19 5.42 3.40
CA ILE A 230 -11.89 4.75 4.66
C ILE A 230 -10.59 3.98 4.54
N TYR A 231 -9.80 3.96 5.60
CA TYR A 231 -8.64 3.08 5.64
C TYR A 231 -8.51 2.36 6.98
N GLY A 232 -7.75 1.27 6.94
CA GLY A 232 -7.39 0.47 8.10
C GLY A 232 -5.96 0.00 7.95
N VAL A 233 -5.24 -0.07 9.06
CA VAL A 233 -3.88 -0.61 9.08
C VAL A 233 -3.73 -1.65 10.17
N SER A 234 -2.79 -2.56 9.99
CA SER A 234 -2.45 -3.59 10.97
C SER A 234 -1.78 -2.99 12.22
N LYS A 235 -1.83 -3.73 13.33
CA LYS A 235 -1.24 -3.27 14.61
C LYS A 235 0.24 -2.86 14.51
N PRO A 236 1.12 -3.60 13.80
CA PRO A 236 2.54 -3.23 13.72
C PRO A 236 2.83 -2.17 12.65
N TRP A 237 1.85 -1.67 11.90
CA TRP A 237 2.08 -0.75 10.78
C TRP A 237 3.01 0.42 11.12
N SER A 238 2.87 1.02 12.30
CA SER A 238 3.68 2.15 12.76
C SER A 238 5.16 1.87 12.98
N ASP A 239 5.55 0.59 13.06
CA ASP A 239 6.95 0.20 13.31
C ASP A 239 7.69 -0.13 12.02
N TYR A 240 6.99 -0.14 10.90
CA TYR A 240 7.61 -0.33 9.61
C TYR A 240 8.60 0.81 9.36
N ALA A 241 9.81 0.43 8.98
CA ALA A 241 10.81 1.32 8.42
C ALA A 241 11.22 0.73 7.08
N LEU A 242 11.46 1.61 6.10
CA LEU A 242 12.06 1.21 4.82
C LEU A 242 13.36 0.47 5.09
N HIS A 243 13.69 -0.49 4.22
CA HIS A 243 14.94 -1.22 4.36
C HIS A 243 16.11 -0.25 4.19
N LEU A 244 16.70 0.16 5.31
CA LEU A 244 17.94 0.92 5.32
C LEU A 244 19.08 -0.04 4.98
N PRO A 245 20.06 0.39 4.16
CA PRO A 245 21.20 -0.45 3.82
C PRO A 245 21.90 -0.89 5.10
N THR A 246 22.17 -2.20 5.22
CA THR A 246 22.87 -2.71 6.40
C THR A 246 24.29 -2.16 6.44
N GLY A 247 24.92 -2.13 7.62
CA GLY A 247 26.32 -1.70 7.74
C GLY A 247 27.27 -2.51 6.83
N SER A 248 26.94 -3.77 6.55
CA SER A 248 27.64 -4.60 5.56
C SER A 248 27.44 -4.13 4.13
N ASP A 249 26.24 -3.69 3.75
CA ASP A 249 25.95 -3.18 2.40
C ASP A 249 26.64 -1.84 2.16
N VAL A 250 26.59 -0.95 3.15
CA VAL A 250 27.34 0.32 3.14
C VAL A 250 28.84 0.03 3.02
N ALA A 251 29.37 -0.91 3.79
CA ALA A 251 30.79 -1.27 3.72
C ALA A 251 31.17 -1.89 2.37
N LYS A 252 30.30 -2.72 1.77
CA LYS A 252 30.53 -3.31 0.45
C LYS A 252 30.51 -2.23 -0.63
N HIS A 253 29.47 -1.40 -0.65
CA HIS A 253 29.33 -0.28 -1.59
C HIS A 253 30.52 0.69 -1.49
N TRP A 254 30.91 1.05 -0.26
CA TRP A 254 32.01 1.96 -0.02
C TRP A 254 33.35 1.40 -0.49
N LYS A 255 33.58 0.10 -0.28
CA LYS A 255 34.77 -0.60 -0.78
C LYS A 255 34.81 -0.73 -2.31
N THR A 256 33.66 -0.67 -2.98
CA THR A 256 33.59 -0.73 -4.44
C THR A 256 33.81 0.65 -5.08
N HIS A 257 33.37 1.73 -4.45
CA HIS A 257 33.35 3.06 -5.05
C HIS A 257 34.40 4.04 -4.50
N PHE A 258 34.96 3.80 -3.31
CA PHE A 258 35.89 4.74 -2.67
C PHE A 258 37.29 4.12 -2.43
N PRO A 259 38.34 4.97 -2.37
CA PRO A 259 39.72 4.51 -2.18
C PRO A 259 39.96 3.95 -0.77
N LYS A 260 40.90 3.00 -0.68
CA LYS A 260 41.23 2.20 0.52
C LYS A 260 41.56 3.02 1.78
N ALA A 261 42.04 4.25 1.63
CA ALA A 261 42.35 5.14 2.74
C ALA A 261 41.13 5.49 3.62
N THR A 262 39.92 5.39 3.06
CA THR A 262 38.66 5.75 3.74
C THR A 262 37.98 4.56 4.46
N TYR A 263 38.49 3.34 4.29
CA TYR A 263 37.91 2.13 4.88
C TYR A 263 37.85 2.10 6.42
N PRO A 264 38.85 2.61 7.18
CA PRO A 264 38.77 2.61 8.64
C PRO A 264 37.62 3.50 9.18
N LEU A 265 37.19 4.52 8.43
CA LEU A 265 36.04 5.36 8.81
C LEU A 265 34.72 4.57 8.80
N VAL A 266 34.54 3.70 7.81
CA VAL A 266 33.34 2.85 7.71
C VAL A 266 33.30 1.78 8.80
N ALA A 267 34.47 1.23 9.17
CA ALA A 267 34.57 0.27 10.26
C ALA A 267 34.21 0.91 11.62
N MET A 268 34.64 2.16 11.86
CA MET A 268 34.28 2.93 13.06
C MET A 268 32.78 3.28 13.09
N ALA A 269 32.21 3.72 11.96
CA ALA A 269 30.78 4.03 11.87
C ALA A 269 29.90 2.79 12.15
N ASN A 270 30.25 1.62 11.59
CA ASN A 270 29.53 0.37 11.86
C ASN A 270 29.65 -0.10 13.31
N TRP A 271 30.81 0.10 13.95
CA TRP A 271 31.01 -0.26 15.36
C TRP A 271 30.15 0.61 16.29
N CYS A 272 30.07 1.92 16.03
CA CYS A 272 29.24 2.84 16.81
C CYS A 272 27.73 2.53 16.66
N CYS A 273 27.25 2.27 15.44
CA CYS A 273 25.85 1.91 15.20
C CYS A 273 25.40 0.58 15.85
N GLY A 274 26.35 -0.30 16.24
CA GLY A 274 26.06 -1.56 16.92
C GLY A 274 25.70 -1.42 18.41
N LEU A 275 25.94 -0.26 19.01
CA LEU A 275 25.69 0.00 20.43
C LEU A 275 24.23 0.41 20.65
N ASN A 276 23.36 -0.59 20.76
CA ASN A 276 21.90 -0.46 20.93
C ASN A 276 21.50 0.02 22.35
N LEU A 277 22.13 1.08 22.86
CA LEU A 277 21.95 1.58 24.25
C LEU A 277 20.52 2.07 24.56
N LEU A 278 19.71 2.37 23.54
CA LEU A 278 18.36 2.94 23.68
C LEU A 278 17.23 1.92 23.42
N TRP A 279 17.53 0.63 23.38
CA TRP A 279 16.58 -0.41 22.98
C TRP A 279 15.27 -0.41 23.79
N LEU A 280 15.32 -0.31 25.11
CA LEU A 280 14.13 -0.25 25.98
C LEU A 280 13.27 0.99 25.71
N CYS A 281 13.91 2.14 25.51
CA CYS A 281 13.22 3.38 25.16
C CYS A 281 12.54 3.26 23.79
N SER A 282 13.21 2.63 22.82
CA SER A 282 12.67 2.38 21.49
C SER A 282 11.44 1.45 21.50
N ALA A 283 11.43 0.43 22.37
CA ALA A 283 10.29 -0.48 22.51
C ALA A 283 9.06 0.21 23.11
N CYS A 284 9.25 1.01 24.16
CA CYS A 284 8.18 1.82 24.75
C CYS A 284 7.62 2.84 23.73
N LEU A 285 8.51 3.51 22.98
CA LEU A 285 8.10 4.45 21.93
C LEU A 285 7.30 3.76 20.81
N ARG A 286 7.67 2.55 20.41
CA ARG A 286 6.89 1.75 19.45
C ARG A 286 5.50 1.44 19.98
N CYS A 287 5.38 1.01 21.24
CA CYS A 287 4.08 0.77 21.88
C CYS A 287 3.22 2.03 21.91
N VAL A 288 3.79 3.19 22.26
CA VAL A 288 3.08 4.47 22.25
C VAL A 288 2.65 4.87 20.83
N ARG A 289 3.50 4.67 19.80
CA ARG A 289 3.15 4.92 18.39
C ARG A 289 2.00 4.03 17.93
N ARG A 290 2.03 2.74 18.26
CA ARG A 290 0.95 1.79 17.96
C ARG A 290 -0.37 2.21 18.63
N LEU A 291 -0.32 2.58 19.91
CA LEU A 291 -1.49 3.03 20.66
C LEU A 291 -2.05 4.34 20.09
N LYS A 292 -1.18 5.31 19.81
CA LYS A 292 -1.55 6.59 19.19
C LYS A 292 -2.27 6.36 17.86
N LEU A 293 -1.71 5.51 17.00
CA LEU A 293 -2.28 5.26 15.68
C LEU A 293 -3.58 4.44 15.74
N SER A 294 -3.70 3.54 16.72
CA SER A 294 -4.93 2.78 16.97
C SER A 294 -6.08 3.66 17.50
N TRP A 295 -5.78 4.56 18.43
CA TRP A 295 -6.78 5.43 19.07
C TRP A 295 -7.12 6.65 18.25
N PHE A 296 -6.12 7.23 17.59
CA PHE A 296 -6.24 8.46 16.79
C PHE A 296 -5.59 8.25 15.42
N PRO A 297 -6.18 7.40 14.57
CA PRO A 297 -5.71 7.25 13.19
C PRO A 297 -5.84 8.61 12.48
N PRO A 298 -4.75 9.12 11.85
CA PRO A 298 -4.78 10.42 11.18
C PRO A 298 -5.78 10.42 10.02
N SER A 299 -6.29 11.59 9.62
CA SER A 299 -7.15 11.68 8.41
C SER A 299 -6.38 11.30 7.13
N ILE A 300 -5.08 11.58 7.11
CA ILE A 300 -4.18 11.28 6.00
C ILE A 300 -2.98 10.53 6.58
N LEU A 301 -2.70 9.34 6.04
CA LEU A 301 -1.56 8.53 6.41
C LEU A 301 -0.62 8.41 5.21
N ASP A 302 0.55 9.01 5.31
CA ASP A 302 1.59 8.89 4.29
C ASP A 302 2.25 7.51 4.39
N THR A 303 2.35 6.84 3.25
CA THR A 303 3.06 5.55 3.14
C THR A 303 4.57 5.76 2.97
N GLY A 304 5.07 6.97 2.76
CA GLY A 304 6.51 7.21 2.51
C GLY A 304 6.98 6.82 1.11
N GLN A 305 6.05 6.49 0.20
CA GLN A 305 6.29 6.37 -1.25
C GLN A 305 5.55 7.46 -2.03
N GLY A 306 5.15 8.54 -1.35
CA GLY A 306 4.33 9.62 -1.93
C GLY A 306 2.85 9.27 -2.08
N ILE A 307 2.44 8.03 -1.79
CA ILE A 307 1.03 7.62 -1.74
C ILE A 307 0.47 7.82 -0.35
N LYS A 308 -0.69 8.46 -0.27
CA LYS A 308 -1.42 8.77 0.94
C LYS A 308 -2.67 7.92 1.05
N LEU A 309 -2.82 7.24 2.17
CA LEU A 309 -4.09 6.61 2.57
C LEU A 309 -4.95 7.69 3.22
N VAL A 310 -6.22 7.74 2.84
CA VAL A 310 -7.11 8.85 3.15
C VAL A 310 -8.36 8.35 3.85
N ARG A 311 -8.82 9.15 4.81
CA ARG A 311 -10.03 8.94 5.59
C ARG A 311 -10.84 10.23 5.62
N SER A 312 -12.13 10.08 5.36
CA SER A 312 -13.18 11.09 5.55
C SER A 312 -13.68 11.14 6.99
#